data_AF-A0AAU5SES1-F1
#
_entry.id   AF-A0AAU5SES1-F1
#
_cell.length_a   1.000
_cell.length_b   1.000
_cell.length_c   1.000
_cell.angle_alpha   90.00
_cell.angle_beta   90.00
_cell.angle_gamma   90.00
#
_symmetry.space_group_name_H-M   'P 1'
#
loop_
_entity.id
_entity.type
_entity.pdbx_description
1 polymer ?
#
loop_
_entity_poly.entity_id
_entity_poly.type
_entity_poly.pdbx_seq_one_letter_code
_entity_poly.pdbx_strand_id
1 'polypeptide(L)'
;MGDHGAYEPDGDGPRCAWCAASPGVWVHRLDPDRSRHRVYGKEHIWAQELALCERCEELFLAGADEALVAAHERTWQRTAQDVDEGVRAPLAALRRADLGDPVHRSRWLPPGAAELIAQGFAPAEELTGSPTVPQAWPAAHRRTLPDTRPDRLTDPYVLLRSPWPGTPVRDVLTLLWQWLEPQHYPDGDAGAWERDRIHTYLSQAGPPPSP
;
A
#
# COMPACT_ATOMS: atom_id res chain seq x y z
N MET A 1 -20.94 30.78 7.43
CA MET A 1 -20.82 29.83 6.30
C MET A 1 -19.34 29.58 6.10
N GLY A 2 -18.79 28.65 6.88
CA GLY A 2 -17.43 28.16 6.65
C GLY A 2 -17.52 27.09 5.57
N ASP A 3 -16.76 27.26 4.51
CA ASP A 3 -16.59 26.27 3.46
C ASP A 3 -15.87 25.08 4.10
N HIS A 4 -16.63 24.04 4.45
CA HIS A 4 -16.06 22.76 4.87
C HIS A 4 -15.46 22.14 3.62
N GLY A 5 -14.18 22.45 3.38
CA GLY A 5 -13.39 21.82 2.33
C GLY A 5 -13.67 20.32 2.35
N ALA A 6 -14.20 19.83 1.23
CA ALA A 6 -14.50 18.42 1.06
C ALA A 6 -13.25 17.64 1.47
N TYR A 7 -13.40 16.77 2.47
CA TYR A 7 -12.38 15.81 2.82
C TYR A 7 -12.18 14.94 1.58
N GLU A 8 -11.16 15.24 0.79
CA GLU A 8 -10.68 14.33 -0.25
C GLU A 8 -10.15 13.12 0.53
N PRO A 9 -10.78 11.94 0.40
CA PRO A 9 -10.30 10.77 1.10
C PRO A 9 -8.84 10.56 0.69
N ASP A 10 -7.93 10.55 1.66
CA ASP A 10 -6.54 10.17 1.45
C ASP A 10 -6.54 8.88 0.62
N GLY A 11 -6.13 8.97 -0.65
CA GLY A 11 -6.32 7.89 -1.60
C GLY A 11 -5.70 6.61 -1.05
N ASP A 12 -6.51 5.57 -0.88
CA ASP A 12 -6.19 4.29 -0.22
C ASP A 12 -5.19 3.39 -1.01
N GLY A 13 -4.35 3.98 -1.85
CA GLY A 13 -3.35 3.28 -2.65
C GLY A 13 -1.96 3.20 -2.02
N PRO A 14 -1.05 2.38 -2.59
CA PRO A 14 0.36 2.46 -2.28
C PRO A 14 0.83 3.86 -2.62
N ARG A 15 1.65 4.48 -1.77
CA ARG A 15 2.22 5.79 -2.05
C ARG A 15 3.25 5.65 -3.17
N CYS A 16 3.39 6.67 -3.99
CA CYS A 16 4.50 6.76 -4.93
C CYS A 16 5.82 6.62 -4.16
N ALA A 17 6.62 5.63 -4.51
CA ALA A 17 7.89 5.35 -3.85
C ALA A 17 8.93 6.48 -4.03
N TRP A 18 8.65 7.42 -4.92
CA TRP A 18 9.55 8.53 -5.25
C TRP A 18 9.16 9.85 -4.56
N CYS A 19 7.94 10.34 -4.80
CA CYS A 19 7.46 11.61 -4.26
C CYS A 19 6.50 11.48 -3.07
N ALA A 20 6.21 10.24 -2.64
CA ALA A 20 5.25 9.91 -1.58
C ALA A 20 3.80 10.38 -1.81
N ALA A 21 3.47 10.91 -3.00
CA ALA A 21 2.11 11.23 -3.39
C ALA A 21 1.25 9.97 -3.45
N SER A 22 -0.03 10.09 -3.11
CA SER A 22 -1.02 9.03 -3.27
C SER A 22 -2.03 9.41 -4.37
N PRO A 23 -2.48 8.46 -5.22
CA PRO A 23 -2.03 7.08 -5.31
C PRO A 23 -0.78 6.91 -6.21
N GLY A 24 0.08 5.95 -5.85
CA GLY A 24 0.96 5.26 -6.78
C GLY A 24 0.14 4.30 -7.64
N VAL A 25 0.18 4.48 -8.95
CA VAL A 25 -0.71 3.79 -9.91
C VAL A 25 0.05 2.95 -10.92
N TRP A 26 1.34 3.17 -11.11
CA TRP A 26 2.19 2.40 -12.01
C TRP A 26 3.10 1.50 -11.21
N VAL A 27 2.99 0.18 -11.40
CA VAL A 27 3.84 -0.80 -10.68
C VAL A 27 4.93 -1.29 -11.62
N HIS A 28 6.18 -1.03 -11.24
CA HIS A 28 7.37 -1.55 -11.88
C HIS A 28 7.82 -2.82 -11.18
N ARG A 29 8.22 -3.82 -11.97
CA ARG A 29 8.95 -4.99 -11.46
C ARG A 29 10.43 -4.76 -11.62
N LEU A 30 11.19 -5.00 -10.57
CA LEU A 30 12.62 -4.76 -10.52
C LEU A 30 13.40 -6.08 -10.48
N ASP A 31 14.51 -6.12 -11.20
CA ASP A 31 15.53 -7.15 -11.08
C ASP A 31 16.18 -7.03 -9.69
N PRO A 32 16.02 -8.04 -8.80
CA PRO A 32 16.52 -7.97 -7.43
C PRO A 32 18.05 -7.81 -7.38
N ASP A 33 18.79 -8.42 -8.31
CA ASP A 33 20.25 -8.35 -8.33
C ASP A 33 20.76 -6.97 -8.76
N ARG A 34 20.01 -6.28 -9.61
CA ARG A 34 20.38 -4.95 -10.14
C ARG A 34 19.86 -3.78 -9.30
N SER A 35 18.92 -4.06 -8.39
CA SER A 35 18.26 -3.09 -7.51
C SER A 35 19.09 -2.62 -6.30
N ARG A 36 20.23 -3.28 -6.05
CA ARG A 36 21.15 -2.91 -4.96
C ARG A 36 21.83 -1.57 -5.22
N HIS A 37 21.94 -0.76 -4.17
CA HIS A 37 22.61 0.54 -4.19
C HIS A 37 23.21 0.88 -2.83
N ARG A 38 24.02 1.94 -2.77
CA ARG A 38 24.61 2.42 -1.52
C ARG A 38 24.16 3.84 -1.22
N VAL A 39 23.85 4.10 0.06
CA VAL A 39 23.51 5.42 0.58
C VAL A 39 24.30 5.61 1.87
N TYR A 40 25.18 6.61 1.93
CA TYR A 40 26.10 6.86 3.05
C TYR A 40 26.88 5.61 3.49
N GLY A 41 27.41 4.86 2.52
CA GLY A 41 28.19 3.65 2.76
C GLY A 41 27.40 2.41 3.19
N LYS A 42 26.08 2.51 3.41
CA LYS A 42 25.21 1.37 3.72
C LYS A 42 24.62 0.80 2.44
N GLU A 43 24.55 -0.52 2.34
CA GLU A 43 23.88 -1.20 1.22
C GLU A 43 22.37 -1.21 1.44
N HIS A 44 21.64 -0.90 0.37
CA HIS A 44 20.19 -0.91 0.29
C HIS A 44 19.76 -1.70 -0.94
N ILE A 45 18.56 -2.25 -0.89
CA ILE A 45 17.92 -2.94 -2.02
C ILE A 45 16.52 -2.35 -2.18
N TRP A 46 16.09 -2.10 -3.42
CA TRP A 46 14.69 -1.76 -3.65
C TRP A 46 13.80 -2.98 -3.42
N ALA A 47 12.52 -2.73 -3.11
CA ALA A 47 11.53 -3.79 -3.19
C ALA A 47 11.45 -4.35 -4.62
N GLN A 48 11.07 -5.62 -4.79
CA GLN A 48 10.93 -6.24 -6.11
C GLN A 48 9.83 -5.57 -6.96
N GLU A 49 8.90 -4.87 -6.30
CA GLU A 49 7.86 -4.09 -6.93
C GLU A 49 7.89 -2.66 -6.38
N LEU A 50 7.75 -1.68 -7.26
CA LEU A 50 7.78 -0.27 -6.91
C LEU A 50 6.65 0.48 -7.60
N ALA A 51 5.88 1.25 -6.82
CA ALA A 51 4.77 2.05 -7.33
C ALA A 51 5.19 3.50 -7.61
N LEU A 52 4.92 4.02 -8.80
CA LEU A 52 5.02 5.44 -9.16
C LEU A 52 3.63 6.06 -9.32
N CYS A 53 3.46 7.33 -8.95
CA CYS A 53 2.28 8.09 -9.37
C CYS A 53 2.41 8.47 -10.84
N GLU A 54 1.31 8.86 -11.48
CA GLU A 54 1.25 9.19 -12.91
C GLU A 54 2.34 10.20 -13.31
N ARG A 55 2.49 11.30 -12.57
CA ARG A 55 3.52 12.31 -12.84
C ARG A 55 4.94 11.76 -12.74
N CYS A 56 5.25 10.95 -11.72
CA CYS A 56 6.59 10.40 -11.59
C CYS A 56 6.87 9.37 -12.68
N GLU A 57 5.87 8.61 -13.10
CA GLU A 57 5.99 7.67 -14.20
C GLU A 57 6.28 8.39 -15.53
N GLU A 58 5.56 9.48 -15.84
CA GLU A 58 5.83 10.28 -17.03
C GLU A 58 7.27 10.80 -17.08
N LEU A 59 7.76 11.34 -15.96
CA LEU A 59 9.14 11.80 -15.85
C LEU A 59 10.15 10.65 -15.94
N PHE A 60 9.79 9.48 -15.39
CA PHE A 60 10.58 8.27 -15.52
C PHE A 60 10.65 7.85 -16.99
N LEU A 61 9.54 7.64 -17.70
CA LEU A 61 9.56 7.27 -19.11
C LEU A 61 10.28 8.29 -20.00
N ALA A 62 10.18 9.59 -19.69
CA ALA A 62 10.84 10.65 -20.43
C ALA A 62 12.37 10.74 -20.23
N GLY A 63 12.95 9.96 -19.31
CA GLY A 63 14.37 10.10 -18.94
C GLY A 63 14.67 11.43 -18.22
N ALA A 64 13.66 12.07 -17.63
CA ALA A 64 13.76 13.39 -17.02
C ALA A 64 14.28 13.31 -15.58
N ASP A 65 15.47 12.73 -15.41
CA ASP A 65 16.00 12.35 -14.09
C ASP A 65 16.17 13.55 -13.14
N GLU A 66 16.57 14.72 -13.62
CA GLU A 66 16.67 15.92 -12.77
C GLU A 66 15.29 16.44 -12.33
N ALA A 67 14.24 16.26 -13.16
CA ALA A 67 12.88 16.58 -12.76
C ALA A 67 12.36 15.58 -11.71
N LEU A 68 12.75 14.30 -11.81
CA LEU A 68 12.50 13.31 -10.75
C LEU A 68 13.24 13.69 -9.47
N VAL A 69 14.53 14.02 -9.54
CA VAL A 69 15.31 14.47 -8.37
C VAL A 69 14.63 15.66 -7.69
N ALA A 70 14.16 16.64 -8.45
CA ALA A 70 13.42 17.78 -7.93
C ALA A 70 12.06 17.40 -7.31
N ALA A 71 11.38 16.39 -7.86
CA ALA A 71 10.08 15.91 -7.38
C ALA A 71 10.17 14.99 -6.14
N HIS A 72 11.36 14.49 -5.80
CA HIS A 72 11.54 13.62 -4.65
C HIS A 72 11.20 14.36 -3.34
N GLU A 73 10.40 13.72 -2.46
CA GLU A 73 9.72 14.36 -1.30
C GLU A 73 10.67 15.15 -0.38
N ARG A 74 11.95 14.78 -0.36
CA ARG A 74 12.95 15.26 0.60
C ARG A 74 14.06 16.12 0.00
N THR A 75 13.99 16.52 -1.27
CA THR A 75 15.12 17.21 -1.93
C THR A 75 15.36 18.63 -1.40
N TRP A 76 14.34 19.27 -0.81
CA TRP A 76 14.42 20.66 -0.35
C TRP A 76 15.19 20.89 0.96
N GLN A 77 15.62 19.83 1.68
CA GLN A 77 16.34 19.93 2.96
C GLN A 77 17.78 19.36 2.91
N ARG A 78 18.32 19.14 1.72
CA ARG A 78 19.47 18.25 1.53
C ARG A 78 20.70 19.00 1.01
N THR A 79 21.89 18.62 1.50
CA THR A 79 23.16 19.05 0.92
C THR A 79 23.35 18.44 -0.47
N ALA A 80 24.32 18.93 -1.26
CA ALA A 80 24.64 18.33 -2.56
C ALA A 80 24.96 16.82 -2.44
N GLN A 81 25.73 16.43 -1.42
CA GLN A 81 26.03 15.04 -1.13
C GLN A 81 24.76 14.23 -0.81
N ASP A 82 23.82 14.81 -0.06
CA ASP A 82 22.56 14.12 0.27
C ASP A 82 21.64 13.94 -0.94
N VAL A 83 21.71 14.84 -1.92
CA VAL A 83 21.01 14.69 -3.20
C VAL A 83 21.68 13.62 -4.05
N ASP A 84 23.00 13.64 -4.16
CA ASP A 84 23.75 12.67 -4.95
C ASP A 84 23.59 11.24 -4.40
N GLU A 85 23.87 11.05 -3.11
CA GLU A 85 23.81 9.72 -2.49
C GLU A 85 22.38 9.30 -2.14
N GLY A 86 21.54 10.24 -1.68
CA GLY A 86 20.22 9.92 -1.16
C GLY A 86 19.08 10.03 -2.17
N VAL A 87 19.34 10.50 -3.40
CA VAL A 87 18.33 10.61 -4.47
C VAL A 87 18.88 10.09 -5.79
N ARG A 88 19.97 10.65 -6.33
CA ARG A 88 20.48 10.27 -7.67
C ARG A 88 20.95 8.82 -7.72
N ALA A 89 21.70 8.35 -6.71
CA ALA A 89 22.16 6.97 -6.67
C ALA A 89 20.99 5.94 -6.59
N PRO A 90 19.98 6.11 -5.71
CA PRO A 90 18.77 5.30 -5.74
C PRO A 90 18.01 5.35 -7.08
N LEU A 91 17.90 6.52 -7.73
CA LEU A 91 17.26 6.67 -9.05
C LEU A 91 17.99 5.87 -10.13
N ALA A 92 19.32 5.98 -10.18
CA ALA A 92 20.15 5.25 -11.13
C ALA A 92 20.04 3.73 -10.91
N ALA A 93 19.92 3.29 -9.65
CA ALA A 93 19.67 1.88 -9.35
C ALA A 93 18.28 1.41 -9.77
N LEU A 94 17.25 2.23 -9.57
CA LEU A 94 15.89 1.97 -10.05
C LEU A 94 15.87 1.80 -11.58
N ARG A 95 16.45 2.76 -12.32
CA ARG A 95 16.61 2.70 -13.79
C ARG A 95 17.26 1.42 -14.27
N ARG A 96 18.34 1.03 -13.60
CA ARG A 96 19.11 -0.17 -13.96
C ARG A 96 18.33 -1.45 -13.63
N ALA A 97 17.52 -1.45 -12.58
CA ALA A 97 16.79 -2.62 -12.14
C ALA A 97 15.43 -2.80 -12.83
N ASP A 98 14.85 -1.73 -13.38
CA ASP A 98 13.57 -1.77 -14.07
C ASP A 98 13.59 -2.79 -15.22
N LEU A 99 12.64 -3.73 -15.19
CA LEU A 99 12.51 -4.78 -16.20
C LEU A 99 11.78 -4.31 -17.46
N GLY A 100 11.27 -3.07 -17.46
CA GLY A 100 10.36 -2.55 -18.47
C GLY A 100 8.96 -3.15 -18.34
N ASP A 101 8.00 -2.54 -19.04
CA ASP A 101 6.56 -2.89 -18.97
C ASP A 101 5.91 -2.60 -17.61
N PRO A 102 5.95 -1.34 -17.14
CA PRO A 102 5.20 -0.96 -15.96
C PRO A 102 3.72 -1.14 -16.21
N VAL A 103 3.03 -1.71 -15.24
CA VAL A 103 1.62 -1.99 -15.41
C VAL A 103 0.81 -1.01 -14.59
N HIS A 104 -0.14 -0.35 -15.26
CA HIS A 104 -1.11 0.47 -14.58
C HIS A 104 -1.97 -0.42 -13.66
N ARG A 105 -2.11 -0.03 -12.41
CA ARG A 105 -2.76 -0.81 -11.35
C ARG A 105 -4.19 -1.19 -11.69
N SER A 106 -4.92 -0.35 -12.44
CA SER A 106 -6.26 -0.70 -12.91
C SER A 106 -6.30 -1.95 -13.80
N ARG A 107 -5.18 -2.33 -14.45
CA ARG A 107 -5.06 -3.58 -15.23
C ARG A 107 -4.79 -4.81 -14.36
N TRP A 108 -4.33 -4.62 -13.11
CA TRP A 108 -4.10 -5.70 -12.14
C TRP A 108 -5.33 -6.02 -11.30
N LEU A 109 -6.30 -5.09 -11.28
CA LEU A 109 -7.56 -5.31 -10.60
C LEU A 109 -8.33 -6.41 -11.33
N PRO A 110 -8.71 -7.51 -10.63
CA PRO A 110 -9.56 -8.52 -11.24
C PRO A 110 -10.89 -7.90 -11.66
N PRO A 111 -11.58 -8.46 -12.67
CA PRO A 111 -12.87 -7.94 -13.11
C PRO A 111 -13.85 -7.75 -11.94
N GLY A 112 -14.47 -6.58 -11.84
CA GLY A 112 -15.38 -6.23 -10.74
C GLY A 112 -14.72 -5.50 -9.55
N ALA A 113 -13.38 -5.50 -9.44
CA ALA A 113 -12.70 -4.87 -8.31
C ALA A 113 -12.82 -3.34 -8.35
N ALA A 114 -12.75 -2.72 -9.54
CA ALA A 114 -12.88 -1.27 -9.67
C ALA A 114 -14.25 -0.76 -9.20
N GLU A 115 -15.34 -1.46 -9.53
CA GLU A 115 -16.69 -1.14 -9.10
C GLU A 115 -16.87 -1.30 -7.59
N LEU A 116 -16.22 -2.29 -6.98
CA LEU A 116 -16.22 -2.45 -5.53
C LEU A 116 -15.39 -1.37 -4.83
N ILE A 117 -14.26 -0.97 -5.41
CA ILE A 117 -13.45 0.14 -4.89
C ILE A 117 -14.25 1.44 -4.90
N ALA A 118 -14.98 1.72 -5.98
CA ALA A 118 -15.89 2.85 -6.05
C ALA A 118 -17.02 2.82 -4.99
N GLN A 119 -17.33 1.65 -4.42
CA GLN A 119 -18.27 1.46 -3.31
C GLN A 119 -17.61 1.56 -1.92
N GLY A 120 -16.34 1.97 -1.84
CA GLY A 120 -15.60 2.12 -0.59
C GLY A 120 -15.00 0.82 -0.05
N PHE A 121 -14.84 -0.20 -0.90
CA PHE A 121 -13.99 -1.35 -0.56
C PHE A 121 -12.53 -1.06 -0.91
N ALA A 122 -11.59 -1.68 -0.20
CA ALA A 122 -10.17 -1.64 -0.51
C ALA A 122 -9.57 -3.05 -0.49
N PRO A 123 -8.55 -3.33 -1.31
CA PRO A 123 -7.94 -4.65 -1.39
C PRO A 123 -7.29 -5.07 -0.07
N ALA A 124 -7.65 -6.23 0.45
CA ALA A 124 -7.19 -6.69 1.76
C ALA A 124 -5.67 -6.88 1.81
N GLU A 125 -5.08 -7.40 0.72
CA GLU A 125 -3.63 -7.64 0.65
C GLU A 125 -2.81 -6.37 0.85
N GLU A 126 -3.32 -5.24 0.35
CA GLU A 126 -2.65 -3.95 0.43
C GLU A 126 -2.82 -3.31 1.80
N LEU A 127 -3.94 -3.61 2.46
CA LEU A 127 -4.25 -3.09 3.78
C LEU A 127 -3.53 -3.83 4.90
N THR A 128 -3.41 -5.15 4.80
CA THR A 128 -3.03 -6.00 5.94
C THR A 128 -1.75 -6.78 5.72
N GLY A 129 -1.39 -7.11 4.47
CA GLY A 129 -0.34 -8.10 4.18
C GLY A 129 -0.58 -9.49 4.80
N SER A 130 -1.76 -9.74 5.38
CA SER A 130 -2.08 -10.92 6.20
C SER A 130 -3.31 -11.65 5.65
N PRO A 131 -3.25 -12.97 5.43
CA PRO A 131 -4.39 -13.77 4.99
C PRO A 131 -5.44 -14.00 6.10
N THR A 132 -5.08 -13.77 7.37
CA THR A 132 -5.96 -14.03 8.53
C THR A 132 -7.06 -12.99 8.66
N VAL A 133 -6.72 -11.71 8.49
CA VAL A 133 -7.66 -10.59 8.64
C VAL A 133 -8.86 -10.69 7.70
N PRO A 134 -8.68 -10.97 6.39
CA PRO A 134 -9.79 -11.26 5.48
C PRO A 134 -10.77 -12.30 6.01
N GLN A 135 -10.29 -13.37 6.65
CA GLN A 135 -11.12 -14.49 7.10
C GLN A 135 -12.02 -14.10 8.28
N ALA A 136 -11.52 -13.25 9.18
CA ALA A 136 -12.26 -12.76 10.34
C ALA A 136 -13.18 -11.56 10.05
N TRP A 137 -13.01 -10.91 8.90
CA TRP A 137 -13.80 -9.74 8.53
C TRP A 137 -15.29 -10.09 8.36
N PRO A 138 -16.24 -9.26 8.87
CA PRO A 138 -17.67 -9.52 8.72
C PRO A 138 -18.08 -9.74 7.27
N ALA A 139 -18.82 -10.82 6.99
CA ALA A 139 -19.18 -11.21 5.63
C ALA A 139 -19.93 -10.10 4.85
N ALA A 140 -20.77 -9.31 5.54
CA ALA A 140 -21.47 -8.18 4.93
C ALA A 140 -20.53 -7.07 4.41
N HIS A 141 -19.31 -6.99 4.95
CA HIS A 141 -18.28 -5.99 4.65
C HIS A 141 -17.05 -6.57 3.94
N ARG A 142 -17.15 -7.81 3.47
CA ARG A 142 -16.12 -8.50 2.70
C ARG A 142 -16.65 -8.87 1.33
N ARG A 143 -15.83 -8.74 0.29
CA ARG A 143 -16.12 -9.26 -1.05
C ARG A 143 -14.95 -10.07 -1.53
N THR A 144 -15.28 -11.12 -2.28
CA THR A 144 -14.30 -12.04 -2.85
C THR A 144 -14.53 -12.07 -4.35
N LEU A 145 -13.46 -11.84 -5.10
CA LEU A 145 -13.43 -12.00 -6.54
C LEU A 145 -12.50 -13.18 -6.87
N PRO A 146 -12.77 -13.93 -7.96
CA PRO A 146 -11.77 -14.83 -8.52
C PRO A 146 -10.50 -14.03 -8.81
N ASP A 147 -9.35 -14.48 -8.30
CA ASP A 147 -8.08 -13.89 -8.69
C ASP A 147 -7.74 -14.38 -10.10
N THR A 148 -7.55 -13.43 -11.02
CA THR A 148 -7.23 -13.68 -12.42
C THR A 148 -5.77 -13.35 -12.75
N ARG A 149 -4.95 -13.04 -11.73
CA ARG A 149 -3.54 -12.72 -11.94
C ARG A 149 -2.76 -14.00 -12.32
N PRO A 150 -1.99 -13.97 -13.42
CA PRO A 150 -1.37 -15.17 -14.00
C PRO A 150 -0.23 -15.77 -13.16
N ASP A 151 0.29 -15.03 -12.19
CA ASP A 151 1.49 -15.35 -11.40
C ASP A 151 1.21 -15.68 -9.93
N ARG A 152 -0.05 -15.66 -9.50
CA ARG A 152 -0.43 -16.04 -8.12
C ARG A 152 -1.09 -17.41 -8.04
N LEU A 153 -0.79 -18.11 -6.94
CA LEU A 153 -1.57 -19.25 -6.46
C LEU A 153 -3.04 -18.82 -6.31
N THR A 154 -3.96 -19.77 -6.48
CA THR A 154 -5.44 -19.64 -6.55
C THR A 154 -6.12 -19.07 -5.30
N ASP A 155 -5.49 -18.16 -4.58
CA ASP A 155 -6.09 -17.45 -3.48
C ASP A 155 -7.04 -16.39 -4.01
N PRO A 156 -8.26 -16.27 -3.45
CA PRO A 156 -9.23 -15.29 -3.90
C PRO A 156 -8.74 -13.86 -3.66
N TYR A 157 -9.08 -12.94 -4.58
CA TYR A 157 -8.86 -11.52 -4.37
C TYR A 157 -9.95 -10.99 -3.42
N VAL A 158 -9.55 -10.65 -2.18
CA VAL A 158 -10.48 -10.18 -1.15
C VAL A 158 -10.42 -8.67 -1.02
N LEU A 159 -11.59 -8.02 -1.02
CA LEU A 159 -11.74 -6.61 -0.70
C LEU A 159 -12.55 -6.43 0.59
N LEU A 160 -12.14 -5.45 1.39
CA LEU A 160 -12.73 -5.12 2.69
C LEU A 160 -13.29 -3.71 2.64
N ARG A 161 -14.46 -3.48 3.23
CA ARG A 161 -14.92 -2.14 3.61
C ARG A 161 -15.04 -2.06 5.12
N SER A 162 -15.05 -0.85 5.64
CA SER A 162 -15.27 -0.65 7.08
C SER A 162 -16.65 -1.19 7.52
N PRO A 163 -16.73 -1.90 8.66
CA PRO A 163 -17.99 -2.22 9.32
C PRO A 163 -18.58 -1.03 10.10
N TRP A 164 -17.79 0.01 10.37
CA TRP A 164 -18.22 1.19 11.11
C TRP A 164 -18.50 2.37 10.16
N PRO A 165 -19.74 2.86 10.07
CA PRO A 165 -20.10 3.97 9.19
C PRO A 165 -19.24 5.20 9.44
N GLY A 166 -18.68 5.77 8.37
CA GLY A 166 -17.86 6.99 8.43
C GLY A 166 -16.41 6.79 8.87
N THR A 167 -16.01 5.57 9.23
CA THR A 167 -14.61 5.27 9.56
C THR A 167 -13.93 4.59 8.36
N PRO A 168 -12.81 5.10 7.84
CA PRO A 168 -12.01 4.42 6.82
C PRO A 168 -11.57 3.02 7.26
N VAL A 169 -11.51 2.06 6.35
CA VAL A 169 -11.13 0.67 6.67
C VAL A 169 -9.71 0.57 7.25
N ARG A 170 -8.80 1.45 6.83
CA ARG A 170 -7.44 1.56 7.37
C ARG A 170 -7.42 1.97 8.84
N ASP A 171 -8.30 2.89 9.23
CA ASP A 171 -8.41 3.35 10.62
C ASP A 171 -8.97 2.23 11.49
N VAL A 172 -9.95 1.46 10.99
CA VAL A 172 -10.43 0.25 11.66
C VAL A 172 -9.29 -0.74 11.90
N LEU A 173 -8.46 -1.00 10.88
CA LEU A 173 -7.30 -1.91 11.01
C LEU A 173 -6.27 -1.39 12.00
N THR A 174 -6.02 -0.08 12.01
CA THR A 174 -5.09 0.55 12.95
C THR A 174 -5.57 0.36 14.38
N LEU A 175 -6.86 0.59 14.64
CA LEU A 175 -7.47 0.36 15.96
C LEU A 175 -7.44 -1.12 16.35
N LEU A 176 -7.74 -2.03 15.43
CA LEU A 176 -7.65 -3.47 15.67
C LEU A 176 -6.24 -3.88 16.09
N TRP A 177 -5.20 -3.40 15.40
CA TRP A 177 -3.82 -3.69 15.77
C TRP A 177 -3.43 -3.12 17.13
N GLN A 178 -3.84 -1.89 17.44
CA GLN A 178 -3.61 -1.30 18.76
C GLN A 178 -4.24 -2.12 19.89
N TRP A 179 -5.39 -2.77 19.66
CA TRP A 179 -6.00 -3.64 20.66
C TRP A 179 -5.34 -5.02 20.74
N LEU A 180 -4.81 -5.53 19.63
CA LEU A 180 -4.16 -6.84 19.59
C LEU A 180 -2.72 -6.81 20.12
N GLU A 181 -1.97 -5.74 19.85
CA GLU A 181 -0.56 -5.57 20.23
C GLU A 181 -0.25 -5.81 21.73
N PRO A 182 -1.03 -5.30 22.71
CA PRO A 182 -0.73 -5.53 24.12
C PRO A 182 -1.08 -6.94 24.62
N GLN A 183 -1.70 -7.78 23.79
CA GLN A 183 -2.16 -9.09 24.22
C GLN A 183 -1.10 -10.17 24.07
N HIS A 184 -1.03 -11.05 25.06
CA HIS A 184 -0.20 -12.24 24.96
C HIS A 184 -0.84 -13.23 23.99
N TYR A 185 -0.09 -13.62 22.95
CA TYR A 185 -0.50 -14.72 22.09
C TYR A 185 -0.56 -16.00 22.92
N PRO A 186 -1.66 -16.75 22.89
CA PRO A 186 -1.73 -18.01 23.62
C PRO A 186 -0.80 -19.05 22.98
N ASP A 187 -0.39 -20.04 23.77
CA ASP A 187 0.20 -21.26 23.23
C ASP A 187 -0.83 -21.95 22.30
N GLY A 188 -0.45 -22.25 21.05
CA GLY A 188 -1.31 -22.95 20.08
C GLY A 188 -1.43 -22.26 18.72
N ASP A 189 -2.63 -22.31 18.13
CA ASP A 189 -2.91 -21.73 16.81
C ASP A 189 -3.14 -20.21 16.93
N ALA A 190 -2.06 -19.46 16.73
CA ALA A 190 -2.07 -18.00 16.74
C ALA A 190 -3.09 -17.41 15.75
N GLY A 191 -3.29 -18.05 14.59
CA GLY A 191 -4.23 -17.57 13.57
C GLY A 191 -5.68 -17.75 14.00
N ALA A 192 -6.03 -18.86 14.67
CA ALA A 192 -7.37 -19.05 15.23
C ALA A 192 -7.69 -18.02 16.32
N TRP A 193 -6.74 -17.76 17.21
CA TRP A 193 -6.88 -16.74 18.26
C TRP A 193 -7.05 -15.34 17.66
N GLU A 194 -6.23 -14.97 16.68
CA GLU A 194 -6.29 -13.67 16.02
C GLU A 194 -7.65 -13.47 15.34
N ARG A 195 -8.17 -14.49 14.63
CA ARG A 195 -9.49 -14.43 14.01
C ARG A 195 -10.61 -14.20 15.01
N ASP A 196 -10.60 -14.92 16.14
CA ASP A 196 -11.62 -14.80 17.17
C ASP A 196 -11.63 -13.39 17.80
N ARG A 197 -10.45 -12.82 18.04
CA ARG A 197 -10.33 -11.45 18.56
C ARG A 197 -10.81 -10.41 17.58
N ILE A 198 -10.38 -10.47 16.32
CA ILE A 198 -10.85 -9.55 15.26
C ILE A 198 -12.37 -9.62 15.14
N HIS A 199 -12.94 -10.83 15.09
CA HIS A 199 -14.39 -11.02 15.02
C HIS A 199 -15.11 -10.38 16.22
N THR A 200 -14.59 -10.59 17.43
CA THR A 200 -15.15 -10.01 18.66
C THR A 200 -15.16 -8.49 18.62
N TYR A 201 -14.06 -7.85 18.18
CA TYR A 201 -13.98 -6.40 18.09
C TYR A 201 -14.91 -5.82 17.02
N LEU A 202 -14.95 -6.44 15.84
CA LEU A 202 -15.76 -5.97 14.72
C LEU A 202 -17.26 -6.22 14.89
N SER A 203 -17.66 -7.06 15.85
CA SER A 203 -19.07 -7.30 16.20
C SER A 203 -19.68 -6.17 17.05
N GLN A 204 -18.87 -5.21 17.52
CA GLN A 204 -19.35 -4.07 18.29
C GLN A 204 -20.02 -3.03 17.37
N ALA A 205 -21.04 -2.31 17.90
CA ALA A 205 -21.87 -1.37 17.14
C ALA A 205 -21.13 -0.13 16.61
N GLY A 206 -19.90 0.11 17.06
CA GLY A 206 -19.04 1.20 16.62
C GLY A 206 -17.65 1.04 17.23
N PRO A 207 -16.69 1.91 16.86
CA PRO A 207 -15.40 1.95 17.52
C PRO A 207 -15.65 2.25 19.01
N PRO A 208 -15.14 1.43 19.95
CA PRO A 208 -15.12 1.81 21.35
C PRO A 208 -14.33 3.12 21.50
N PRO A 209 -14.61 3.91 22.55
CA PRO A 209 -13.84 5.12 22.81
C PRO A 209 -12.35 4.76 22.89
N SER A 210 -11.50 5.56 22.23
CA SER A 210 -10.05 5.40 22.38
C SER A 210 -9.68 5.39 23.86
N PRO A 211 -8.85 4.45 24.32
CA PRO A 211 -8.43 4.38 25.72
C PRO A 211 -7.68 5.65 26.16
#